data_AF-A0A527G6Y9-F1
#
_entry.id   AF-A0A527G6Y9-F1
#
_cell.length_a   1.000
_cell.length_b   1.000
_cell.length_c   1.000
_cell.angle_alpha   90.00
_cell.angle_beta   90.00
_cell.angle_gamma   90.00
#
_symmetry.space_group_name_H-M   'P 1'
#
loop_
_entity.id
_entity.type
_entity.pdbx_description
1 polymer ?
#
loop_
_entity_poly.entity_id
_entity_poly.type
_entity_poly.pdbx_seq_one_letter_code
_entity_poly.pdbx_strand_id
1 'polypeptide(L)'
;MAKIIETSTGALALTFDDVLLQPGHSEVMPGETDVRTRIAGDIDLNVPILSAAMDTVTEARLAIAMAQAGGIGVIHRNFSPAEQAEQVRQVKKFESGMVVNPVTIGPDATL
;
A
#
# COMPACT_ATOMS: atom_id res chain seq x y z
N MET A 1 -3.59 -15.82 -40.76
CA MET A 1 -2.42 -16.52 -40.22
C MET A 1 -1.97 -15.80 -38.97
N ALA A 2 -1.98 -16.48 -37.81
CA ALA A 2 -1.50 -15.88 -36.57
C ALA A 2 0.02 -15.73 -36.66
N LYS A 3 0.52 -14.51 -36.43
CA LYS A 3 1.95 -14.20 -36.39
C LYS A 3 2.37 -14.26 -34.93
N ILE A 4 3.21 -15.20 -34.56
CA ILE A 4 3.86 -15.21 -33.25
C ILE A 4 4.81 -14.01 -33.25
N ILE A 5 4.53 -13.03 -32.40
CA ILE A 5 5.39 -11.84 -32.23
C ILE A 5 6.47 -12.25 -31.22
N GLU A 6 7.71 -12.41 -31.67
CA GLU A 6 8.85 -12.44 -30.76
C GLU A 6 8.95 -11.06 -30.10
N THR A 7 8.78 -11.01 -28.78
CA THR A 7 8.96 -9.78 -28.00
C THR A 7 10.44 -9.43 -27.94
N SER A 8 10.75 -8.14 -27.84
CA SER A 8 12.13 -7.62 -27.78
C SER A 8 12.95 -8.13 -26.59
N THR A 9 12.32 -8.83 -25.64
CA THR A 9 12.93 -9.42 -24.44
C THR A 9 13.37 -10.87 -24.62
N GLY A 10 13.17 -11.47 -25.80
CA GLY A 10 13.56 -12.86 -26.09
C GLY A 10 12.48 -13.89 -25.73
N ALA A 11 12.75 -15.16 -26.05
CA ALA A 11 11.80 -16.28 -25.95
C ALA A 11 11.65 -16.89 -24.55
N LEU A 12 12.54 -16.57 -23.61
CA LEU A 12 12.57 -17.14 -22.26
C LEU A 12 12.10 -16.12 -21.23
N ALA A 13 11.13 -16.51 -20.40
CA ALA A 13 10.64 -15.76 -19.25
C ALA A 13 10.87 -16.60 -17.99
N LEU A 14 11.36 -15.96 -16.92
CA LEU A 14 11.61 -16.60 -15.63
C LEU A 14 10.61 -16.04 -14.60
N THR A 15 10.11 -16.90 -13.71
CA THR A 15 9.32 -16.54 -12.53
C THR A 15 10.17 -16.68 -11.25
N PHE A 16 9.57 -16.41 -10.09
CA PHE A 16 10.25 -16.46 -8.79
C PHE A 16 10.86 -17.83 -8.49
N ASP A 17 10.17 -18.92 -8.82
CA ASP A 17 10.61 -20.28 -8.52
C ASP A 17 11.73 -20.80 -9.45
N ASP A 18 12.04 -20.08 -10.54
CA ASP A 18 13.07 -20.47 -11.49
C ASP A 18 14.48 -20.05 -11.06
N VAL A 19 14.60 -19.19 -10.03
CA VAL A 19 15.87 -18.53 -9.68
C VAL A 19 16.11 -18.51 -8.17
N LEU A 20 17.38 -18.41 -7.80
CA LEU A 20 17.83 -18.19 -6.42
C LEU A 20 18.77 -16.98 -6.38
N LEU A 21 18.77 -16.26 -5.27
CA LEU A 21 19.77 -15.24 -5.01
C LEU A 21 21.10 -15.91 -4.65
N GLN A 22 22.16 -15.61 -5.40
CA GLN A 22 23.51 -16.06 -5.07
C GLN A 22 24.04 -15.28 -3.86
N PRO A 23 24.45 -15.95 -2.77
CA PRO A 23 25.03 -15.26 -1.62
C PRO A 23 26.32 -14.52 -1.99
N GLY A 24 26.50 -13.33 -1.42
CA GLY A 24 27.70 -12.51 -1.54
C GLY A 24 28.32 -12.19 -0.18
N HIS A 25 29.51 -11.60 -0.18
CA HIS A 25 30.10 -11.07 1.04
C HIS A 25 29.23 -9.93 1.61
N SER A 26 29.01 -9.90 2.92
CA SER A 26 28.23 -8.86 3.60
C SER A 26 28.98 -8.35 4.83
N GLU A 27 29.02 -7.04 4.97
CA GLU A 27 29.49 -6.33 6.17
C GLU A 27 28.32 -5.76 7.00
N VAL A 28 27.08 -5.94 6.53
CA VAL A 28 25.86 -5.41 7.14
C VAL A 28 25.11 -6.52 7.85
N MET A 29 24.69 -6.26 9.09
CA MET A 29 23.81 -7.18 9.82
C MET A 29 22.34 -7.00 9.39
N PRO A 30 21.51 -8.05 9.42
CA PRO A 30 20.11 -7.93 8.99
C PRO A 30 19.30 -6.82 9.68
N GLY A 31 19.54 -6.57 10.98
CA GLY A 31 18.86 -5.51 11.73
C GLY A 31 19.32 -4.08 11.40
N GLU A 32 20.40 -3.92 10.66
CA GLU A 32 20.96 -2.64 10.22
C GLU A 32 20.57 -2.29 8.78
N THR A 33 19.87 -3.20 8.10
CA THR A 33 19.47 -3.01 6.71
C THR A 33 18.35 -1.98 6.61
N ASP A 34 18.55 -0.94 5.81
CA ASP A 34 17.51 0.03 5.47
C ASP A 34 16.59 -0.54 4.37
N VAL A 35 15.32 -0.77 4.73
CA VAL A 35 14.29 -1.31 3.84
C VAL A 35 13.32 -0.23 3.33
N ARG A 36 13.59 1.05 3.62
CA ARG A 36 12.76 2.14 3.14
C ARG A 36 12.79 2.22 1.62
N THR A 37 11.67 2.62 1.02
CA THR A 37 11.56 2.71 -0.44
C THR A 37 10.64 3.86 -0.86
N ARG A 38 10.69 4.22 -2.13
CA ARG A 38 9.81 5.21 -2.76
C ARG A 38 9.00 4.54 -3.85
N ILE A 39 7.68 4.65 -3.77
CA ILE A 39 6.78 3.95 -4.69
C ILE A 39 6.29 4.83 -5.85
N ALA A 40 6.17 6.14 -5.65
CA ALA A 40 5.81 7.11 -6.68
C ALA A 40 6.07 8.53 -6.18
N GLY A 41 6.61 9.42 -7.03
CA GLY A 41 6.73 10.85 -6.72
C GLY A 41 7.38 11.13 -5.35
N ASP A 42 6.57 11.67 -4.44
CA ASP A 42 6.89 12.01 -3.05
C ASP A 42 6.33 11.02 -2.01
N ILE A 43 5.95 9.81 -2.44
CA ILE A 43 5.41 8.76 -1.57
C ILE A 43 6.53 7.81 -1.14
N ASP A 44 7.07 8.06 0.05
CA ASP A 44 8.05 7.22 0.73
C ASP A 44 7.37 6.24 1.70
N LEU A 45 7.89 5.01 1.81
CA LEU A 45 7.44 3.96 2.74
C LEU A 45 8.57 3.51 3.64
N ASN A 46 8.22 3.10 4.86
CA ASN A 46 9.18 2.53 5.80
C ASN A 46 9.52 1.07 5.49
N VAL A 47 8.58 0.34 4.88
CA VAL A 47 8.78 -1.02 4.37
C VAL A 47 8.22 -1.15 2.94
N PRO A 48 8.79 -2.00 2.07
CA PRO A 48 8.39 -2.10 0.67
C PRO A 48 7.18 -3.03 0.50
N ILE A 49 6.12 -2.83 1.30
CA ILE A 49 4.93 -3.69 1.33
C ILE A 49 3.68 -2.86 1.09
N LEU A 50 2.89 -3.30 0.12
CA LEU A 50 1.62 -2.70 -0.28
C LEU A 50 0.53 -3.78 -0.27
N SER A 51 -0.66 -3.46 0.24
CA SER A 51 -1.79 -4.38 0.15
C SER A 51 -2.53 -4.23 -1.19
N ALA A 52 -3.02 -5.35 -1.73
CA ALA A 52 -3.71 -5.38 -3.01
C ALA A 52 -5.05 -4.63 -2.97
N ALA A 53 -5.37 -3.93 -4.06
CA ALA A 53 -6.63 -3.20 -4.23
C ALA A 53 -7.82 -4.11 -4.55
N MET A 54 -8.11 -5.06 -3.65
CA MET A 54 -9.17 -6.06 -3.77
C MET A 54 -10.17 -5.90 -2.62
N ASP A 55 -11.45 -6.15 -2.89
CA ASP A 55 -12.56 -6.00 -1.94
C ASP A 55 -12.47 -6.93 -0.73
N THR A 56 -11.96 -8.12 -0.94
CA THR A 56 -11.69 -9.11 0.10
C THR A 56 -10.38 -8.89 0.84
N VAL A 57 -9.61 -7.86 0.47
CA VAL A 57 -8.28 -7.59 1.04
C VAL A 57 -8.26 -6.25 1.74
N THR A 58 -8.46 -5.14 1.02
CA THR A 58 -8.08 -3.81 1.53
C THR A 58 -9.23 -2.82 1.62
N GLU A 59 -9.81 -2.72 2.82
CA GLU A 59 -10.64 -1.59 3.26
C GLU A 59 -9.90 -0.73 4.28
N ALA A 60 -10.56 0.28 4.88
CA ALA A 60 -9.95 1.23 5.82
C ALA A 60 -9.19 0.54 6.96
N ARG A 61 -9.75 -0.54 7.52
CA ARG A 61 -9.13 -1.27 8.64
C ARG A 61 -7.74 -1.83 8.27
N LEU A 62 -7.62 -2.48 7.11
CA LEU A 62 -6.32 -3.00 6.68
C LEU A 62 -5.39 -1.85 6.27
N ALA A 63 -5.89 -0.83 5.59
CA ALA A 63 -5.08 0.31 5.19
C ALA A 63 -4.46 1.06 6.37
N ILE A 64 -5.20 1.21 7.48
CA ILE A 64 -4.68 1.74 8.75
C ILE A 64 -3.56 0.84 9.29
N ALA A 65 -3.82 -0.47 9.41
CA ALA A 65 -2.83 -1.41 9.94
C ALA A 65 -1.54 -1.44 9.10
N MET A 66 -1.67 -1.39 7.77
CA MET A 66 -0.52 -1.30 6.84
C MET A 66 0.28 -0.02 7.09
N ALA A 67 -0.39 1.12 7.22
CA ALA A 67 0.28 2.40 7.47
C ALA A 67 1.03 2.41 8.82
N GLN A 68 0.40 1.88 9.88
CA GLN A 68 1.04 1.74 11.20
C GLN A 68 2.26 0.81 11.18
N ALA A 69 2.23 -0.23 10.34
CA ALA A 69 3.37 -1.12 10.11
C ALA A 69 4.45 -0.50 9.19
N GLY A 70 4.23 0.70 8.65
CA GLY A 70 5.17 1.41 7.78
C GLY A 70 5.01 1.15 6.28
N GLY A 71 3.99 0.39 5.88
CA GLY A 71 3.61 0.16 4.48
C GLY A 71 2.46 1.07 4.05
N ILE A 72 1.71 0.66 3.02
CA ILE A 72 0.53 1.38 2.53
C ILE A 72 -0.57 0.40 2.10
N GLY A 73 -1.82 0.77 2.37
CA GLY A 73 -2.97 0.05 1.85
C GLY A 73 -3.63 0.78 0.67
N VAL A 74 -3.94 0.04 -0.39
CA VAL A 74 -4.67 0.57 -1.56
C VAL A 74 -6.15 0.17 -1.47
N ILE A 75 -7.03 1.14 -1.20
CA ILE A 75 -8.48 0.90 -1.14
C ILE A 75 -8.98 0.47 -2.53
N HIS A 76 -9.67 -0.66 -2.59
CA HIS A 76 -10.25 -1.17 -3.83
C HIS A 76 -11.37 -0.26 -4.37
N ARG A 77 -11.80 -0.50 -5.62
CA ARG A 77 -12.81 0.29 -6.33
C ARG A 77 -14.21 -0.32 -6.37
N ASN A 78 -14.44 -1.40 -5.62
CA ASN A 78 -15.76 -2.07 -5.53
C ASN A 78 -16.67 -1.36 -4.52
N PHE A 79 -16.75 -0.04 -4.66
CA PHE A 79 -17.52 0.89 -3.85
C PHE A 79 -18.07 1.95 -4.79
N SER A 80 -19.14 2.62 -4.41
CA SER A 80 -19.44 3.93 -5.00
C SER A 80 -18.28 4.91 -4.69
N PRO A 81 -18.07 5.95 -5.52
CA PRO A 81 -17.05 6.96 -5.24
C PRO A 81 -17.17 7.60 -3.84
N ALA A 82 -18.40 7.76 -3.34
CA ALA A 82 -18.67 8.31 -2.01
C ALA A 82 -18.23 7.36 -0.88
N GLU A 83 -18.54 6.07 -1.01
CA GLU A 83 -18.13 5.04 -0.04
C GLU A 83 -16.60 4.87 -0.03
N GLN A 84 -15.96 4.87 -1.21
CA GLN A 84 -14.50 4.80 -1.29
C GLN A 84 -13.85 6.01 -0.60
N ALA A 85 -14.41 7.21 -0.81
CA ALA A 85 -13.93 8.41 -0.12
C ALA A 85 -14.13 8.35 1.40
N GLU A 86 -15.19 7.69 1.90
CA GLU A 86 -15.36 7.42 3.33
C GLU A 86 -14.24 6.54 3.87
N GLN A 87 -13.91 5.43 3.18
CA GLN A 87 -12.82 4.54 3.59
C GLN A 87 -11.51 5.31 3.72
N VAL A 88 -11.18 6.15 2.72
CA VAL A 88 -9.99 7.02 2.77
C VAL A 88 -10.07 7.99 3.95
N ARG A 89 -11.24 8.59 4.21
CA ARG A 89 -11.42 9.54 5.31
C ARG A 89 -11.21 8.90 6.67
N GLN A 90 -11.67 7.67 6.87
CA GLN A 90 -11.42 6.90 8.10
C GLN A 90 -9.93 6.71 8.33
N VAL A 91 -9.18 6.30 7.29
CA VAL A 91 -7.71 6.14 7.37
C VAL A 91 -7.04 7.45 7.76
N LYS A 92 -7.38 8.55 7.10
CA LYS A 92 -6.74 9.87 7.35
C LYS A 92 -7.09 10.46 8.71
N LYS A 93 -8.23 10.10 9.31
CA LYS A 93 -8.65 10.56 10.65
C LYS A 93 -8.07 9.73 11.79
N PHE A 94 -7.62 8.49 11.53
CA PHE A 94 -7.24 7.54 12.58
C PHE A 94 -6.11 8.04 13.49
N GLU A 95 -5.05 8.63 12.93
CA GLU A 95 -3.93 9.22 13.68
C GLU A 95 -3.65 10.66 13.23
N SER A 96 -4.67 11.52 13.27
CA SER A 96 -4.44 12.95 13.10
C SER A 96 -3.93 13.54 14.43
N GLY A 97 -2.62 13.80 14.55
CA GLY A 97 -2.03 14.49 15.71
C GLY A 97 -2.63 15.87 15.98
N MET A 98 -3.29 16.47 14.97
CA MET A 98 -4.18 17.62 15.08
C MET A 98 -5.48 17.29 14.34
N VAL A 99 -6.63 17.38 15.02
CA VAL A 99 -7.94 17.08 14.42
C VAL A 99 -8.37 18.23 13.51
N VAL A 100 -8.26 18.02 12.20
CA VAL A 100 -8.78 18.95 11.18
C VAL A 100 -10.27 18.68 10.98
N ASN A 101 -11.11 19.72 11.07
CA ASN A 101 -12.58 19.64 11.00
C ASN A 101 -13.20 18.70 12.06
N PRO A 102 -13.11 19.07 13.35
CA PRO A 102 -13.74 18.28 14.41
C PRO A 102 -15.26 18.22 14.24
N VAL A 103 -15.85 17.12 14.69
CA VAL A 103 -17.31 17.04 14.84
C VAL A 103 -17.68 17.94 16.02
N THR A 104 -18.52 18.94 15.77
CA THR A 104 -19.01 19.89 16.77
C THR A 104 -20.50 19.70 16.98
N ILE A 105 -20.96 19.81 18.22
CA ILE A 105 -22.38 19.75 18.59
C ILE A 105 -22.81 21.10 19.20
N GLY A 106 -24.01 21.55 18.85
CA GLY A 106 -24.61 22.77 19.43
C GLY A 106 -25.25 22.49 20.80
N PRO A 107 -25.42 23.50 21.66
CA PRO A 107 -25.94 23.33 23.00
C PRO A 107 -27.37 22.76 23.05
N ASP A 108 -28.18 23.01 22.01
CA ASP A 108 -29.57 22.56 21.93
C ASP A 108 -29.74 21.21 21.21
N ALA A 109 -28.64 20.57 20.80
CA ALA A 109 -28.71 19.30 20.09
C ALA A 109 -29.00 18.15 21.06
N THR A 110 -29.89 17.26 20.64
CA THR A 110 -30.22 16.05 21.39
C THR A 110 -29.17 14.96 21.15
N LEU A 111 -28.98 14.10 22.16
CA LEU A 111 -28.16 12.88 22.06
C LEU A 111 -28.72 11.88 21.04
#